data_AF-A0A2R6CRU1-F1
#
_entry.id   AF-A0A2R6CRU1-F1
#
_cell.length_a   1.000
_cell.length_b   1.000
_cell.length_c   1.000
_cell.angle_alpha   90.00
_cell.angle_beta   90.00
_cell.angle_gamma   90.00
#
_symmetry.space_group_name_H-M   'P 1'
#
loop_
_entity.id
_entity.type
_entity.pdbx_description
1 polymer ?
#
loop_
_entity_poly.entity_id
_entity_poly.type
_entity_poly.pdbx_seq_one_letter_code
_entity_poly.pdbx_strand_id
1 'polypeptide(L)'
;MSLEKQRGRKLETTETTLGGAFYPFYQWVFGEDSEFVKNVERKLAQARMADNVEMFLSRALAVGLIAGIGLWILGMITGWLFVQTFVDGALLGIQIPESLEALRLLRTPLIVLISGILFGTIGFIIGFGSVVSIPYFRAGGREREINTLMPDGIAFMYALSVGGMNQLEILRAMAKADDTYGELSKEFQSIVLETEYFDTDYRTAVR
;
A
#
# COMPACT_ATOMS: atom_id res chain seq x y z
N MET A 1 -13.20 21.75 -17.73
CA MET A 1 -13.94 20.56 -17.27
C MET A 1 -13.77 19.31 -18.17
N SER A 2 -13.36 19.42 -19.43
CA SER A 2 -13.15 18.26 -20.33
C SER A 2 -11.75 17.60 -20.22
N LEU A 3 -10.74 18.36 -19.79
CA LEU A 3 -9.36 17.86 -19.66
C LEU A 3 -9.14 16.98 -18.43
N GLU A 4 -9.87 17.21 -17.32
CA GLU A 4 -9.84 16.35 -16.13
C GLU A 4 -10.48 14.99 -16.37
N LYS A 5 -11.60 14.95 -17.10
CA LYS A 5 -12.29 13.69 -17.45
C LYS A 5 -11.45 12.80 -18.37
N GLN A 6 -10.65 13.39 -19.28
CA GLN A 6 -9.71 12.63 -20.08
C GLN A 6 -8.49 12.14 -19.29
N ARG A 7 -8.03 12.90 -18.29
CA ARG A 7 -6.92 12.49 -17.42
C ARG A 7 -7.33 11.34 -16.50
N GLY A 8 -8.53 11.39 -15.92
CA GLY A 8 -9.08 10.29 -15.11
C GLY A 8 -9.28 9.00 -15.91
N ARG A 9 -9.81 9.11 -17.14
CA ARG A 9 -10.03 7.93 -18.00
C ARG A 9 -8.73 7.31 -18.54
N LYS A 10 -7.68 8.12 -18.76
CA LYS A 10 -6.33 7.61 -19.10
C LYS A 10 -5.64 6.95 -17.91
N LEU A 11 -5.83 7.47 -16.69
CA LEU A 11 -5.30 6.86 -15.47
C LEU A 11 -5.99 5.51 -15.21
N GLU A 12 -7.32 5.43 -15.28
CA GLU A 12 -8.05 4.16 -15.12
C GLU A 12 -7.65 3.12 -16.18
N THR A 13 -7.55 3.51 -17.45
CA THR A 13 -7.17 2.56 -18.53
C THR A 13 -5.72 2.10 -18.43
N THR A 14 -4.79 2.99 -18.01
CA THR A 14 -3.37 2.64 -17.78
C THR A 14 -3.20 1.78 -16.53
N GLU A 15 -3.97 2.06 -15.46
CA GLU A 15 -4.00 1.29 -14.22
C GLU A 15 -4.59 -0.11 -14.41
N THR A 16 -5.53 -0.28 -15.34
CA THR A 16 -6.09 -1.59 -15.72
C THR A 16 -5.14 -2.38 -16.64
N THR A 17 -4.34 -1.71 -17.48
CA THR A 17 -3.36 -2.37 -18.36
C THR A 17 -2.07 -2.78 -17.62
N LEU A 18 -1.57 -1.94 -16.70
CA LEU A 18 -0.36 -2.28 -15.93
C LEU A 18 -0.62 -3.43 -14.96
N GLY A 19 -1.74 -3.41 -14.22
CA GLY A 19 -2.07 -4.49 -13.29
C GLY A 19 -2.33 -5.83 -14.00
N GLY A 20 -2.94 -5.81 -15.19
CA GLY A 20 -3.11 -7.01 -16.02
C GLY A 20 -1.78 -7.56 -16.55
N ALA A 21 -0.86 -6.69 -16.98
CA ALA A 21 0.44 -7.11 -17.52
C ALA A 21 1.36 -7.76 -16.47
N PHE A 22 1.29 -7.30 -15.21
CA PHE A 22 2.11 -7.82 -14.11
C PHE A 22 1.45 -8.94 -13.31
N TYR A 23 0.22 -9.34 -13.67
CA TYR A 23 -0.49 -10.44 -13.02
C TYR A 23 0.26 -11.79 -13.00
N PRO A 24 0.87 -12.28 -14.10
CA PRO A 24 1.64 -13.54 -14.03
C PRO A 24 2.88 -13.44 -13.14
N PHE A 25 3.46 -12.24 -13.03
CA PHE A 25 4.56 -12.00 -12.10
C PHE A 25 4.08 -12.01 -10.65
N TYR A 26 2.89 -11.44 -10.38
CA TYR A 26 2.23 -11.57 -9.07
C TYR A 26 2.04 -13.02 -8.67
N GLN A 27 1.48 -13.88 -9.54
CA GLN A 27 1.27 -15.30 -9.24
C GLN A 27 2.58 -16.07 -8.97
N TRP A 28 3.67 -15.66 -9.63
CA TRP A 28 4.98 -16.25 -9.40
C TRP A 28 5.59 -15.83 -8.05
N VAL A 29 5.43 -14.56 -7.67
CA VAL A 29 5.97 -14.01 -6.40
C VAL A 29 5.12 -14.41 -5.20
N PHE A 30 3.80 -14.41 -5.36
CA PHE A 30 2.82 -14.65 -4.31
C PHE A 30 1.96 -15.86 -4.68
N GLY A 31 2.18 -16.97 -3.98
CA GLY A 31 1.30 -18.14 -4.09
C GLY A 31 -0.09 -17.88 -3.52
N GLU A 32 -1.05 -18.71 -3.90
CA GLU A 32 -2.48 -18.61 -3.51
C GLU A 32 -2.71 -18.53 -2.00
N ASP A 33 -1.82 -19.10 -1.19
CA ASP A 33 -1.93 -19.15 0.27
C ASP A 33 -1.09 -18.12 1.04
N SER A 34 -0.54 -17.12 0.36
CA SER A 34 0.33 -16.12 0.98
C SER A 34 -0.33 -15.37 2.13
N GLU A 35 0.23 -15.50 3.35
CA GLU A 35 -0.19 -14.74 4.53
C GLU A 35 -0.09 -13.23 4.30
N PHE A 36 0.89 -12.79 3.51
CA PHE A 36 1.04 -11.38 3.16
C PHE A 36 -0.14 -10.87 2.34
N VAL A 37 -0.62 -11.63 1.35
CA VAL A 37 -1.78 -11.27 0.53
C VAL A 37 -3.01 -11.17 1.42
N LYS A 38 -3.27 -12.17 2.27
CA LYS A 38 -4.39 -12.19 3.22
C LYS A 38 -4.35 -10.98 4.17
N ASN A 39 -3.16 -10.57 4.61
CA ASN A 39 -2.99 -9.37 5.44
C ASN A 39 -3.32 -8.08 4.70
N VAL A 40 -2.86 -7.93 3.46
CA VAL A 40 -3.15 -6.75 2.63
C VAL A 40 -4.62 -6.70 2.28
N GLU A 41 -5.24 -7.82 1.92
CA GLU A 41 -6.68 -7.94 1.67
C GLU A 41 -7.50 -7.47 2.87
N ARG A 42 -7.18 -7.99 4.06
CA ARG A 42 -7.80 -7.55 5.31
C ARG A 42 -7.65 -6.04 5.53
N LYS A 43 -6.47 -5.48 5.22
CA LYS A 43 -6.23 -4.03 5.35
C LYS A 43 -6.96 -3.20 4.31
N LEU A 44 -7.15 -3.70 3.09
CA LEU A 44 -7.99 -3.05 2.07
C LEU A 44 -9.45 -3.01 2.52
N ALA A 45 -9.97 -4.12 3.04
CA ALA A 45 -11.32 -4.19 3.61
C ALA A 45 -11.47 -3.22 4.80
N GLN A 46 -10.54 -3.26 5.76
CA GLN A 46 -10.46 -2.32 6.89
C GLN A 46 -10.22 -0.87 6.48
N ALA A 47 -9.80 -0.59 5.24
CA ALA A 47 -9.65 0.75 4.71
C ALA A 47 -10.86 1.19 3.87
N ARG A 48 -11.91 0.34 3.74
CA ARG A 48 -13.03 0.52 2.79
C ARG A 48 -12.54 0.79 1.35
N MET A 49 -11.47 0.13 0.94
CA MET A 49 -10.96 0.18 -0.42
C MET A 49 -11.57 -0.95 -1.23
N ALA A 50 -12.28 -0.61 -2.32
CA ALA A 50 -13.00 -1.57 -3.17
C ALA A 50 -12.10 -2.31 -4.18
N ASP A 51 -10.78 -2.17 -4.06
CA ASP A 51 -9.82 -2.80 -4.97
C ASP A 51 -9.68 -4.30 -4.66
N ASN A 52 -9.65 -5.13 -5.71
CA ASN A 52 -9.25 -6.52 -5.59
C ASN A 52 -7.76 -6.58 -5.19
N VAL A 53 -7.43 -7.35 -4.14
CA VAL A 53 -6.08 -7.48 -3.58
C VAL A 53 -5.04 -7.92 -4.62
N GLU A 54 -5.41 -8.82 -5.54
CA GLU A 54 -4.50 -9.32 -6.58
C GLU A 54 -4.11 -8.20 -7.55
N MET A 55 -5.09 -7.43 -8.00
CA MET A 55 -4.88 -6.30 -8.91
C MET A 55 -4.11 -5.17 -8.22
N PHE A 56 -4.41 -4.92 -6.94
CA PHE A 56 -3.71 -3.94 -6.13
C PHE A 56 -2.22 -4.29 -5.97
N LEU A 57 -1.91 -5.54 -5.58
CA LEU A 57 -0.54 -6.00 -5.41
C LEU A 57 0.22 -6.09 -6.74
N SER A 58 -0.44 -6.45 -7.83
CA SER A 58 0.16 -6.39 -9.17
C SER A 58 0.61 -4.97 -9.53
N ARG A 59 -0.22 -3.95 -9.27
CA ARG A 59 0.16 -2.54 -9.46
C ARG A 59 1.31 -2.13 -8.55
N ALA A 60 1.29 -2.56 -7.28
CA ALA A 60 2.38 -2.28 -6.34
C ALA A 60 3.71 -2.89 -6.82
N LEU A 61 3.69 -4.13 -7.34
CA LEU A 61 4.86 -4.78 -7.94
C LEU A 61 5.36 -4.02 -9.18
N ALA A 62 4.45 -3.57 -10.05
CA ALA A 62 4.82 -2.78 -11.23
C ALA A 62 5.53 -1.47 -10.83
N VAL A 63 4.99 -0.73 -9.86
CA VAL A 63 5.60 0.50 -9.34
C VAL A 63 6.96 0.21 -8.70
N GLY A 64 7.04 -0.84 -7.88
CA GLY A 64 8.29 -1.29 -7.27
C GLY A 64 9.35 -1.64 -8.30
N LEU A 65 9.02 -2.41 -9.33
CA LEU A 65 9.94 -2.81 -10.38
C LEU A 65 10.41 -1.61 -11.22
N ILE A 66 9.52 -0.69 -11.58
CA ILE A 66 9.89 0.52 -12.32
C ILE A 66 10.85 1.39 -11.48
N ALA A 67 10.52 1.60 -10.21
CA ALA A 67 11.37 2.36 -9.29
C ALA A 67 12.72 1.67 -9.06
N GLY A 68 12.71 0.34 -8.90
CA GLY A 68 13.89 -0.49 -8.73
C GLY A 68 14.80 -0.48 -9.95
N ILE A 69 14.27 -0.63 -11.16
CA ILE A 69 15.04 -0.54 -12.40
C ILE A 69 15.60 0.87 -12.58
N GLY A 70 14.80 1.91 -12.33
CA GLY A 70 15.25 3.30 -12.39
C GLY A 70 16.44 3.56 -11.46
N LEU A 71 16.34 3.14 -10.20
CA LEU A 71 17.42 3.30 -9.23
C LEU A 71 18.58 2.33 -9.46
N TRP A 72 18.37 1.17 -10.05
CA TRP A 72 19.43 0.25 -10.46
C TRP A 72 20.32 0.89 -11.53
N ILE A 73 19.73 1.53 -12.55
CA ILE A 73 20.48 2.26 -13.59
C ILE A 73 21.28 3.40 -12.96
N LEU A 74 20.64 4.19 -12.09
CA LEU A 74 21.33 5.26 -11.36
C LEU A 74 22.46 4.70 -10.47
N GLY A 75 22.24 3.55 -9.83
CA GLY A 75 23.21 2.86 -9.00
C GLY A 75 24.42 2.35 -9.78
N MET A 76 24.23 1.91 -11.02
CA MET A 76 25.35 1.55 -11.90
C MET A 76 26.15 2.78 -12.31
N ILE A 77 25.48 3.89 -12.65
CA ILE A 77 26.15 5.14 -13.02
C ILE A 77 26.96 5.68 -11.84
N THR A 78 26.37 5.71 -10.63
CA THR A 78 27.07 6.17 -9.43
C THR A 78 28.22 5.24 -9.05
N GLY A 79 28.04 3.91 -9.16
CA GLY A 79 29.11 2.94 -8.94
C GLY A 79 30.27 3.10 -9.92
N TRP A 80 29.97 3.37 -11.19
CA TRP A 80 31.00 3.60 -12.20
C TRP A 80 31.77 4.90 -11.93
N LEU A 81 31.08 5.99 -11.60
CA LEU A 81 31.71 7.25 -11.19
C LEU A 81 32.56 7.07 -9.92
N PHE A 82 32.08 6.26 -8.97
CA PHE A 82 32.82 5.96 -7.74
C PHE A 82 34.15 5.26 -8.03
N VAL A 83 34.16 4.29 -8.94
CA VAL A 83 35.41 3.63 -9.36
C VAL A 83 36.36 4.64 -10.00
N GLN A 84 35.90 5.47 -10.93
CA GLN A 84 36.79 6.44 -11.58
C GLN A 84 37.38 7.49 -10.64
N THR A 85 36.60 7.94 -9.66
CA THR A 85 37.00 9.06 -8.78
C THR A 85 37.80 8.62 -7.56
N PHE A 86 37.42 7.50 -6.94
CA PHE A 86 38.01 7.04 -5.68
C PHE A 86 38.97 5.87 -5.88
N VAL A 87 38.69 4.96 -6.80
CA VAL A 87 39.48 3.73 -6.97
C VAL A 87 40.66 3.94 -7.93
N ASP A 88 40.36 4.40 -9.14
CA ASP A 88 41.35 4.67 -10.18
C ASP A 88 41.85 6.13 -10.13
N GLY A 89 41.14 6.98 -9.38
CA GLY A 89 41.46 8.40 -9.20
C GLY A 89 42.48 8.67 -8.09
N ALA A 90 42.97 9.90 -8.06
CA ALA A 90 44.09 10.36 -7.23
C ALA A 90 43.85 10.38 -5.70
N LEU A 91 42.65 10.03 -5.23
CA LEU A 91 42.23 10.17 -3.83
C LEU A 91 42.65 8.99 -2.93
N LEU A 92 42.61 7.74 -3.41
CA LEU A 92 43.00 6.55 -2.63
C LEU A 92 44.06 5.68 -3.31
N GLY A 93 44.24 5.78 -4.63
CA GLY A 93 45.39 5.22 -5.36
C GLY A 93 45.77 3.78 -4.99
N ILE A 94 44.78 2.89 -4.81
CA ILE A 94 45.04 1.50 -4.38
C ILE A 94 45.62 0.73 -5.56
N GLN A 95 46.95 0.65 -5.58
CA GLN A 95 47.70 -0.14 -6.56
C GLN A 95 47.57 -1.63 -6.21
N ILE A 96 46.79 -2.37 -7.00
CA ILE A 96 46.73 -3.82 -6.91
C ILE A 96 48.00 -4.37 -7.59
N PRO A 97 48.79 -5.22 -6.92
CA PRO A 97 49.98 -5.83 -7.51
C PRO A 97 49.64 -6.63 -8.78
N GLU A 98 50.53 -6.60 -9.77
CA GLU A 98 50.33 -7.23 -11.09
C GLU A 98 50.09 -8.75 -11.01
N SER A 99 50.42 -9.40 -9.90
CA SER A 99 50.12 -10.83 -9.67
C SER A 99 48.62 -11.14 -9.57
N LEU A 100 47.74 -10.13 -9.50
CA LEU A 100 46.29 -10.27 -9.33
C LEU A 100 45.49 -9.60 -10.46
N GLU A 101 45.95 -9.69 -11.72
CA GLU A 101 45.26 -9.12 -12.89
C GLU A 101 43.78 -9.54 -13.03
N ALA A 102 43.46 -10.80 -12.74
CA ALA A 102 42.07 -11.29 -12.77
C ALA A 102 41.18 -10.53 -11.77
N LEU A 103 41.71 -10.19 -10.60
CA LEU A 103 40.99 -9.44 -9.57
C LEU A 103 40.82 -7.96 -9.97
N ARG A 104 41.80 -7.40 -10.69
CA ARG A 104 41.75 -6.03 -11.21
C ARG A 104 40.66 -5.86 -12.28
N LEU A 105 40.53 -6.83 -13.19
CA LEU A 105 39.48 -6.81 -14.23
C LEU A 105 38.08 -7.03 -13.66
N LEU A 106 37.94 -7.85 -12.63
CA LEU A 106 36.63 -8.16 -12.03
C LEU A 106 36.16 -7.09 -11.04
N ARG A 107 37.07 -6.31 -10.46
CA ARG A 107 36.76 -5.29 -9.45
C ARG A 107 35.74 -4.25 -9.93
N THR A 108 35.98 -3.61 -11.07
CA THR A 108 35.12 -2.57 -11.61
C THR A 108 33.71 -3.07 -11.93
N PRO A 109 33.51 -4.14 -12.72
CA PRO A 109 32.18 -4.65 -13.00
C PRO A 109 31.51 -5.16 -11.71
N LEU A 110 32.26 -5.71 -10.76
CA LEU A 110 31.70 -6.17 -9.48
C LEU A 110 31.18 -5.00 -8.64
N ILE A 111 31.93 -3.90 -8.51
CA ILE A 111 31.49 -2.71 -7.74
C ILE A 111 30.25 -2.09 -8.38
N VAL A 112 30.25 -1.93 -9.71
CA VAL A 112 29.13 -1.36 -10.46
C VAL A 112 27.88 -2.24 -10.35
N LEU A 113 28.06 -3.56 -10.40
CA LEU A 113 26.95 -4.50 -10.27
C LEU A 113 26.38 -4.49 -8.85
N ILE A 114 27.24 -4.51 -7.82
CA ILE A 114 26.83 -4.46 -6.42
C ILE A 114 26.11 -3.15 -6.12
N SER A 115 26.64 -2.01 -6.57
CA SER A 115 25.99 -0.72 -6.37
C SER A 115 24.64 -0.68 -7.08
N GLY A 116 24.57 -1.13 -8.33
CA GLY A 116 23.32 -1.27 -9.07
C GLY A 116 22.29 -2.09 -8.28
N ILE A 117 22.64 -3.31 -7.87
CA ILE A 117 21.75 -4.20 -7.10
C ILE A 117 21.30 -3.54 -5.80
N LEU A 118 22.21 -2.89 -5.07
CA LEU A 118 21.89 -2.22 -3.81
C LEU A 118 20.86 -1.10 -4.02
N PHE A 119 21.12 -0.18 -4.93
CA PHE A 119 20.20 0.93 -5.23
C PHE A 119 18.90 0.43 -5.84
N GLY A 120 18.94 -0.59 -6.70
CA GLY A 120 17.76 -1.20 -7.29
C GLY A 120 16.86 -1.88 -6.25
N THR A 121 17.46 -2.58 -5.28
CA THR A 121 16.73 -3.21 -4.18
C THR A 121 16.08 -2.16 -3.29
N ILE A 122 16.81 -1.09 -2.94
CA ILE A 122 16.25 0.04 -2.19
C ILE A 122 15.07 0.67 -2.95
N GLY A 123 15.23 0.90 -4.25
CA GLY A 123 14.18 1.45 -5.10
C GLY A 123 12.95 0.58 -5.18
N PHE A 124 13.14 -0.73 -5.28
CA PHE A 124 12.04 -1.69 -5.26
C PHE A 124 11.30 -1.67 -3.91
N ILE A 125 12.03 -1.74 -2.79
CA ILE A 125 11.43 -1.74 -1.45
C ILE A 125 10.62 -0.45 -1.22
N ILE A 126 11.17 0.71 -1.59
CA ILE A 126 10.47 1.99 -1.45
C ILE A 126 9.27 2.04 -2.39
N GLY A 127 9.44 1.70 -3.67
CA GLY A 127 8.35 1.75 -4.66
C GLY A 127 7.20 0.81 -4.29
N PHE A 128 7.49 -0.46 -4.06
CA PHE A 128 6.49 -1.46 -3.65
C PHE A 128 5.90 -1.14 -2.28
N GLY A 129 6.75 -0.87 -1.29
CA GLY A 129 6.34 -0.60 0.09
C GLY A 129 5.48 0.66 0.20
N SER A 130 5.75 1.70 -0.59
CA SER A 130 4.95 2.92 -0.57
C SER A 130 3.50 2.65 -0.97
N VAL A 131 3.26 1.88 -2.03
CA VAL A 131 1.91 1.54 -2.48
C VAL A 131 1.22 0.62 -1.47
N VAL A 132 1.91 -0.43 -1.01
CA VAL A 132 1.37 -1.37 -0.03
C VAL A 132 1.04 -0.70 1.31
N SER A 133 1.74 0.37 1.68
CA SER A 133 1.50 1.09 2.94
C SER A 133 0.17 1.87 2.97
N ILE A 134 -0.40 2.21 1.81
CA ILE A 134 -1.62 3.02 1.67
C ILE A 134 -2.80 2.43 2.49
N PRO A 135 -3.20 1.15 2.31
CA PRO A 135 -4.30 0.57 3.09
C PRO A 135 -4.01 0.54 4.58
N TYR A 136 -2.75 0.36 5.01
CA TYR A 136 -2.38 0.37 6.43
C TYR A 136 -2.59 1.74 7.06
N PHE A 137 -2.14 2.80 6.39
CA PHE A 137 -2.33 4.16 6.87
C PHE A 137 -3.80 4.57 6.91
N ARG A 138 -4.58 4.23 5.87
CA ARG A 138 -6.02 4.51 5.83
C ARG A 138 -6.78 3.75 6.92
N ALA A 139 -6.56 2.45 7.05
CA ALA A 139 -7.19 1.63 8.08
C ALA A 139 -6.87 2.16 9.49
N GLY A 140 -5.60 2.50 9.76
CA GLY A 140 -5.20 3.07 11.05
C GLY A 140 -5.79 4.46 11.32
N GLY A 141 -5.99 5.28 10.28
CA GLY A 141 -6.68 6.56 10.38
C GLY A 141 -8.15 6.39 10.80
N ARG A 142 -8.86 5.48 10.11
CA ARG A 142 -10.25 5.13 10.41
C ARG A 142 -10.41 4.59 11.84
N GLU A 143 -9.56 3.64 12.24
CA GLU A 143 -9.55 3.09 13.60
C GLU A 143 -9.37 4.19 14.66
N ARG A 144 -8.43 5.11 14.43
CA ARG A 144 -8.18 6.22 15.36
C ARG A 144 -9.36 7.18 15.46
N GLU A 145 -10.00 7.50 14.35
CA GLU A 145 -11.20 8.34 14.30
C GLU A 145 -12.36 7.69 15.06
N ILE A 146 -12.63 6.41 14.80
CA ILE A 146 -13.63 5.60 15.51
C ILE A 146 -13.36 5.63 17.01
N ASN A 147 -12.15 5.30 17.45
CA ASN A 147 -11.80 5.26 18.87
C ASN A 147 -11.96 6.62 19.56
N THR A 148 -11.72 7.71 18.84
CA THR A 148 -11.85 9.07 19.38
C THR A 148 -13.33 9.48 19.53
N LEU A 149 -14.18 9.11 18.57
CA LEU A 149 -15.59 9.50 18.54
C LEU A 149 -16.51 8.54 19.29
N MET A 150 -16.03 7.33 19.60
CA MET A 150 -16.83 6.27 20.23
C MET A 150 -17.50 6.70 21.55
N PRO A 151 -16.82 7.38 22.50
CA PRO A 151 -17.46 7.83 23.75
C PRO A 151 -18.64 8.77 23.50
N ASP A 152 -18.49 9.74 22.60
CA ASP A 152 -19.53 10.72 22.28
C ASP A 152 -20.71 10.07 21.53
N GLY A 153 -20.42 9.10 20.65
CA GLY A 153 -21.44 8.30 19.98
C GLY A 153 -22.25 7.45 20.97
N ILE A 154 -21.59 6.85 21.97
CA ILE A 154 -22.28 6.09 23.03
C ILE A 154 -23.18 7.01 23.86
N ALA A 155 -22.70 8.21 24.22
CA ALA A 155 -23.51 9.18 24.96
C ALA A 155 -24.76 9.62 24.17
N PHE A 156 -24.61 9.84 22.86
CA PHE A 156 -25.72 10.14 21.96
C PHE A 156 -26.75 9.01 21.90
N MET A 157 -26.30 7.78 21.65
CA MET A 157 -27.18 6.61 21.62
C MET A 157 -27.89 6.40 22.97
N TYR A 158 -27.20 6.62 24.09
CA TYR A 158 -27.79 6.55 25.42
C TYR A 158 -28.89 7.61 25.62
N ALA A 159 -28.65 8.85 25.20
CA ALA A 159 -29.65 9.92 25.27
C ALA A 159 -30.92 9.58 24.47
N LEU A 160 -30.76 8.99 23.27
CA LEU A 160 -31.89 8.52 22.46
C LEU A 160 -32.64 7.35 23.11
N SER A 161 -31.91 6.42 23.73
CA SER A 161 -32.51 5.30 24.48
C SER A 161 -33.35 5.78 25.66
N VAL A 162 -32.87 6.76 26.43
CA VAL A 162 -33.63 7.38 27.53
C VAL A 162 -34.82 8.18 26.99
N GLY A 163 -34.69 8.74 25.78
CA GLY A 163 -35.77 9.38 25.03
C GLY A 163 -36.87 8.44 24.52
N GLY A 164 -36.75 7.12 24.77
CA GLY A 164 -37.77 6.13 24.44
C GLY A 164 -37.67 5.55 23.02
N MET A 165 -36.59 5.84 22.27
CA MET A 165 -36.36 5.22 20.96
C MET A 165 -36.01 3.74 21.09
N ASN A 166 -36.43 2.94 20.11
CA ASN A 166 -36.04 1.53 20.06
C ASN A 166 -34.59 1.37 19.56
N GLN A 167 -33.97 0.21 19.86
CA GLN A 167 -32.56 -0.05 19.55
C GLN A 167 -32.23 0.11 18.06
N LEU A 168 -33.10 -0.37 17.16
CA LEU A 168 -32.87 -0.25 15.72
C LEU A 168 -32.93 1.21 15.24
N GLU A 169 -33.85 2.00 15.78
CA GLU A 169 -33.94 3.44 15.49
C GLU A 169 -32.72 4.19 16.00
N ILE A 170 -32.17 3.81 17.17
CA ILE A 170 -30.92 4.39 17.70
C ILE A 170 -29.74 4.07 16.77
N LEU A 171 -29.61 2.81 16.33
CA LEU A 171 -28.56 2.42 15.38
C LEU A 171 -28.71 3.17 14.04
N ARG A 172 -29.93 3.33 13.54
CA ARG A 172 -30.22 4.13 12.33
C ARG A 172 -29.90 5.61 12.53
N ALA A 173 -30.20 6.18 13.69
CA ALA A 173 -29.87 7.57 14.00
C ALA A 173 -28.34 7.77 14.03
N MET A 174 -27.61 6.84 14.67
CA MET A 174 -26.15 6.84 14.70
C MET A 174 -25.56 6.70 13.29
N ALA A 175 -26.13 5.81 12.47
CA ALA A 175 -25.71 5.60 11.08
C ALA A 175 -25.94 6.82 10.16
N LYS A 176 -26.94 7.66 10.45
CA LYS A 176 -27.27 8.87 9.69
C LYS A 176 -26.56 10.13 10.17
N ALA A 177 -25.81 10.06 11.26
CA ALA A 177 -25.11 11.19 11.86
C ALA A 177 -23.64 11.30 11.39
N ASP A 178 -23.35 10.92 10.14
CA ASP A 178 -22.01 10.91 9.56
C ASP A 178 -21.38 12.30 9.47
N ASP A 179 -22.19 13.35 9.34
CA ASP A 179 -21.73 14.74 9.43
C ASP A 179 -21.08 15.08 10.79
N THR A 180 -21.45 14.39 11.88
CA THR A 180 -20.94 14.64 13.24
C THR A 180 -19.95 13.56 13.69
N TYR A 181 -20.23 12.29 13.39
CA TYR A 181 -19.47 11.16 13.91
C TYR A 181 -18.68 10.40 12.83
N GLY A 182 -18.66 10.90 11.59
CA GLY A 182 -17.73 10.49 10.54
C GLY A 182 -17.62 8.98 10.38
N GLU A 183 -16.41 8.45 10.59
CA GLU A 183 -16.12 7.04 10.40
C GLU A 183 -16.84 6.11 11.39
N LEU A 184 -17.18 6.59 12.58
CA LEU A 184 -17.99 5.83 13.54
C LEU A 184 -19.39 5.59 12.97
N SER A 185 -20.06 6.63 12.46
CA SER A 185 -21.39 6.49 11.82
C SER A 185 -21.38 5.52 10.66
N LYS A 186 -20.30 5.53 9.86
CA LYS A 186 -20.14 4.59 8.75
C LYS A 186 -20.09 3.13 9.20
N GLU A 187 -19.50 2.80 10.36
CA GLU A 187 -19.55 1.45 10.92
C GLU A 187 -20.98 1.07 11.32
N PHE A 188 -21.70 1.95 11.99
CA PHE A 188 -23.12 1.74 12.31
C PHE A 188 -23.98 1.59 11.05
N GLN A 189 -23.65 2.29 9.96
CA GLN A 189 -24.31 2.13 8.67
C GLN A 189 -24.14 0.72 8.10
N SER A 190 -22.94 0.14 8.24
CA SER A 190 -22.69 -1.26 7.83
C SER A 190 -23.49 -2.25 8.68
N ILE A 191 -23.57 -2.04 9.99
CA ILE A 191 -24.41 -2.86 10.89
C ILE A 191 -25.88 -2.80 10.47
N VAL A 192 -26.43 -1.60 10.26
CA VAL A 192 -27.84 -1.41 9.86
C VAL A 192 -28.13 -2.06 8.50
N LEU A 193 -27.22 -1.91 7.52
CA LEU A 193 -27.34 -2.55 6.22
C LEU A 193 -27.38 -4.08 6.34
N GLU A 194 -26.50 -4.66 7.17
CA GLU A 194 -26.47 -6.10 7.39
C GLU A 194 -27.71 -6.62 8.13
N THR A 195 -28.31 -5.82 9.02
CA THR A 195 -29.56 -6.19 9.71
C THR A 195 -30.79 -6.10 8.79
N GLU A 196 -30.88 -5.08 7.94
CA GLU A 196 -32.06 -4.85 7.10
C GLU A 196 -32.12 -5.76 5.86
N TYR A 197 -30.96 -6.14 5.31
CA TYR A 197 -30.91 -6.92 4.06
C TYR A 197 -30.84 -8.43 4.24
N PHE A 198 -30.40 -8.94 5.40
CA PHE A 198 -30.14 -10.38 5.58
C PHE A 198 -31.00 -11.07 6.65
N ASP A 199 -31.96 -10.36 7.26
CA ASP A 199 -32.83 -10.89 8.35
C ASP A 199 -32.01 -11.56 9.48
N THR A 200 -30.77 -11.10 9.68
CA THR A 200 -29.84 -11.58 10.70
C THR A 200 -30.05 -10.79 11.98
N ASP A 201 -30.24 -11.49 13.11
CA ASP A 201 -30.35 -10.89 14.44
C ASP A 201 -29.14 -9.96 14.71
N TYR A 202 -29.40 -8.73 15.17
CA TYR A 202 -28.40 -7.68 15.44
C TYR A 202 -27.26 -8.15 16.36
N ARG A 203 -27.49 -9.17 17.20
CA ARG A 203 -26.45 -9.80 18.03
C ARG A 203 -25.37 -10.53 17.25
N THR A 204 -25.67 -10.95 16.02
CA THR A 204 -24.75 -11.68 15.14
C THR A 204 -23.97 -10.74 14.22
N ALA A 205 -24.49 -9.53 13.99
CA ALA A 205 -23.91 -8.50 13.10
C ALA A 205 -22.76 -7.70 13.74
N VAL A 206 -22.60 -7.74 15.07
CA VAL A 206 -21.46 -7.13 15.76
C VAL A 206 -20.31 -8.15 15.78
N ARG A 207 -19.31 -7.97 14.91
CA ARG A 207 -18.07 -8.78 14.85
C ARG A 207 -16.81 -7.92 14.90
#